data_AF-A0A7J4LI99-F1
#
_entry.id   AF-A0A7J4LI99-F1
#
_cell.length_a   1.000
_cell.length_b   1.000
_cell.length_c   1.000
_cell.angle_alpha   90.00
_cell.angle_beta   90.00
_cell.angle_gamma   90.00
#
_symmetry.space_group_name_H-M   'P 1'
#
loop_
_entity.id
_entity.type
_entity.pdbx_description
1 polymer ?
#
loop_
_entity_poly.entity_id
_entity_poly.type
_entity_poly.pdbx_seq_one_letter_code
_entity_poly.pdbx_strand_id
1 'polypeptide(L)'
;MLTLEFLPYAEIENLSSVGRIRKLLTMAKDDKIVLLQGRLKKEEEAELIKTTMEEINKDFKGIELAVIYPEEGAGSVAANNAVASLKKMFVNYFLGDRIGFTIVGPANIVKDIKKDPNKIQLFTEESKNGKKKKNGNGKSNGNSKNKNGNNNKD
;
A
#
# COMPACT_ATOMS: atom_id res chain seq x y z
N MET A 1 7.44 8.00 5.97
CA MET A 1 8.57 7.10 5.66
C MET A 1 7.97 5.97 4.87
N LEU A 2 8.46 5.69 3.66
CA LEU A 2 7.97 4.55 2.88
C LEU A 2 8.32 3.26 3.61
N THR A 3 7.33 2.40 3.84
CA THR A 3 7.51 1.15 4.58
C THR A 3 6.95 -0.02 3.77
N LEU A 4 7.72 -1.10 3.68
CA LEU A 4 7.21 -2.40 3.23
C LEU A 4 6.70 -3.16 4.45
N GLU A 5 5.41 -3.46 4.50
CA GLU A 5 4.75 -4.11 5.63
C GLU A 5 4.20 -5.48 5.19
N PHE A 6 4.58 -6.52 5.89
CA PHE A 6 4.02 -7.85 5.70
C PHE A 6 2.74 -8.00 6.51
N LEU A 7 1.65 -8.41 5.85
CA LEU A 7 0.34 -8.63 6.46
C LEU A 7 0.02 -10.13 6.47
N PRO A 8 0.09 -10.81 7.63
CA PRO A 8 -0.26 -12.22 7.75
C PRO A 8 -1.74 -12.46 7.43
N TYR A 9 -2.07 -13.64 6.89
CA TYR A 9 -3.45 -13.96 6.51
C TYR A 9 -4.40 -13.96 7.73
N ALA A 10 -3.91 -14.38 8.89
CA ALA A 10 -4.67 -14.42 10.14
C ALA A 10 -5.25 -13.05 10.54
N GLU A 11 -4.61 -11.94 10.12
CA GLU A 11 -5.11 -10.59 10.38
C GLU A 11 -6.29 -10.17 9.50
N ILE A 12 -6.54 -10.88 8.40
CA ILE A 12 -7.60 -10.58 7.44
C ILE A 12 -8.64 -11.71 7.32
N GLU A 13 -8.33 -12.90 7.83
CA GLU A 13 -9.16 -14.11 7.72
C GLU A 13 -10.60 -13.84 8.20
N ASN A 14 -10.73 -13.21 9.37
CA ASN A 14 -12.02 -12.93 10.01
C ASN A 14 -12.69 -11.63 9.54
N LEU A 15 -12.04 -10.86 8.65
CA LEU A 15 -12.63 -9.65 8.09
C LEU A 15 -13.60 -10.02 6.95
N SER A 16 -14.70 -9.27 6.86
CA SER A 16 -15.54 -9.28 5.66
C SER A 16 -14.74 -8.76 4.46
N SER A 17 -15.18 -9.09 3.24
CA SER A 17 -14.54 -8.60 2.01
C SER A 17 -14.37 -7.08 1.99
N VAL A 18 -15.41 -6.34 2.40
CA VAL A 18 -15.35 -4.87 2.56
C VAL A 18 -14.33 -4.46 3.61
N GLY A 19 -14.26 -5.17 4.75
CA GLY A 19 -13.27 -4.92 5.80
C GLY A 19 -11.83 -5.11 5.33
N ARG A 20 -11.57 -6.15 4.54
CA ARG A 20 -10.24 -6.41 3.94
C ARG A 20 -9.84 -5.30 2.98
N ILE A 21 -10.74 -4.91 2.08
CA ILE A 21 -10.53 -3.81 1.12
C ILE A 21 -10.19 -2.52 1.86
N ARG A 22 -10.99 -2.14 2.86
CA ARG A 22 -10.76 -0.94 3.66
C ARG A 22 -9.42 -0.98 4.39
N LYS A 23 -9.03 -2.13 4.96
CA LYS A 23 -7.74 -2.28 5.64
C LYS A 23 -6.58 -2.03 4.66
N LEU A 24 -6.60 -2.68 3.49
CA LEU A 24 -5.56 -2.51 2.47
C LEU A 24 -5.49 -1.07 1.94
N LEU A 25 -6.63 -0.44 1.64
CA LEU A 25 -6.69 0.96 1.20
C LEU A 25 -6.13 1.94 2.24
N THR A 26 -6.49 1.73 3.51
CA THR A 26 -5.99 2.58 4.61
C THR A 26 -4.48 2.47 4.71
N MET A 27 -3.93 1.25 4.67
CA MET A 27 -2.49 1.04 4.71
C MET A 27 -1.77 1.68 3.51
N ALA A 28 -2.33 1.56 2.30
CA ALA A 28 -1.75 2.21 1.12
C ALA A 28 -1.75 3.74 1.25
N LYS A 29 -2.84 4.33 1.75
CA LYS A 29 -2.94 5.78 2.02
C LYS A 29 -1.92 6.27 3.06
N ASP A 30 -1.49 5.39 3.97
CA ASP A 30 -0.44 5.66 4.96
C ASP A 30 0.99 5.48 4.40
N ASP A 31 1.16 5.55 3.08
CA ASP A 31 2.44 5.35 2.37
C ASP A 31 3.09 3.97 2.66
N LYS A 32 2.29 2.92 2.85
CA LYS A 32 2.76 1.54 3.03
C LYS A 32 2.62 0.72 1.76
N ILE A 33 3.68 -0.02 1.42
CA ILE A 33 3.61 -1.13 0.48
C ILE A 33 3.26 -2.36 1.30
N VAL A 34 2.10 -2.95 1.07
CA VAL A 34 1.59 -4.10 1.81
C VAL A 34 1.88 -5.36 1.03
N LEU A 35 2.55 -6.33 1.66
CA LEU A 35 2.70 -7.70 1.20
C LEU A 35 1.74 -8.59 2.01
N LEU A 36 0.57 -8.84 1.46
CA LEU A 36 -0.45 -9.71 2.05
C LEU A 36 -0.13 -11.19 1.79
N GLN A 37 -0.10 -11.99 2.84
CA GLN A 37 -0.09 -13.45 2.75
C GLN A 37 -1.45 -13.96 2.29
N GLY A 38 -1.46 -14.79 1.25
CA GLY A 38 -2.68 -15.20 0.57
C GLY A 38 -3.12 -14.19 -0.49
N ARG A 39 -4.35 -14.36 -0.95
CA ARG A 39 -4.88 -13.65 -2.11
C ARG A 39 -6.21 -12.99 -1.79
N LEU A 40 -6.45 -11.89 -2.48
CA LEU A 40 -7.80 -11.37 -2.64
C LEU A 40 -8.55 -12.26 -3.63
N LYS A 41 -9.84 -12.46 -3.38
CA LYS A 41 -10.74 -13.07 -4.38
C LYS A 41 -10.87 -12.13 -5.58
N LYS A 42 -11.28 -12.65 -6.74
CA LYS A 42 -11.46 -11.81 -7.95
C LYS A 42 -12.46 -10.69 -7.76
N GLU A 43 -13.52 -10.95 -7.00
CA GLU A 43 -14.52 -9.95 -6.64
C GLU A 43 -13.95 -8.89 -5.69
N GLU A 44 -13.07 -9.30 -4.76
CA GLU A 44 -12.38 -8.39 -3.85
C GLU A 44 -11.33 -7.54 -4.56
N GLU A 45 -10.58 -8.11 -5.51
CA GLU A 45 -9.64 -7.38 -6.38
C GLU A 45 -10.39 -6.30 -7.17
N ALA A 46 -11.49 -6.66 -7.82
CA ALA A 46 -12.30 -5.73 -8.61
C ALA A 46 -12.90 -4.61 -7.76
N GLU A 47 -13.46 -4.95 -6.58
CA GLU A 47 -14.02 -3.96 -5.68
C GLU A 47 -12.93 -3.07 -5.07
N LEU A 48 -11.74 -3.60 -4.75
CA LEU A 48 -10.60 -2.80 -4.31
C LEU A 48 -10.21 -1.75 -5.35
N ILE A 49 -10.11 -2.14 -6.63
CA ILE A 49 -9.81 -1.22 -7.74
C ILE A 49 -10.91 -0.16 -7.85
N LYS A 50 -12.17 -0.58 -7.82
CA LYS A 50 -13.32 0.33 -7.92
C LYS A 50 -13.35 1.34 -6.77
N THR A 51 -13.28 0.87 -5.52
CA THR A 51 -13.24 1.76 -4.34
C THR A 51 -12.01 2.67 -4.38
N THR A 52 -10.86 2.18 -4.88
CA THR A 52 -9.68 3.03 -5.09
C THR A 52 -10.01 4.20 -5.99
N MET A 53 -10.62 3.96 -7.16
CA MET A 53 -10.97 5.00 -8.12
C MET A 53 -11.91 6.05 -7.52
N GLU A 54 -12.85 5.63 -6.69
CA GLU A 54 -13.78 6.52 -5.99
C GLU A 54 -13.08 7.40 -4.93
N GLU A 55 -11.98 6.91 -4.34
CA GLU A 55 -11.24 7.62 -3.28
C GLU A 55 -10.08 8.50 -3.79
N ILE A 56 -9.76 8.45 -5.09
CA ILE A 56 -8.70 9.27 -5.70
C ILE A 56 -8.99 10.75 -5.47
N ASN A 57 -7.97 11.47 -5.01
CA ASN A 57 -8.04 12.90 -4.78
C ASN A 57 -6.66 13.59 -4.99
N LYS A 58 -6.49 14.79 -4.44
CA LYS A 58 -5.23 15.53 -4.58
C LYS A 58 -4.07 14.85 -3.87
N ASP A 59 -4.33 14.20 -2.74
CA ASP A 59 -3.33 13.59 -1.87
C ASP A 59 -3.15 12.10 -2.15
N PHE A 60 -4.22 11.40 -2.53
CA PHE A 60 -4.20 9.97 -2.88
C PHE A 60 -4.40 9.75 -4.38
N LYS A 61 -3.40 9.15 -5.05
CA LYS A 61 -3.42 8.92 -6.51
C LYS A 61 -3.89 7.53 -6.92
N GLY A 62 -4.23 6.69 -5.95
CA GLY A 62 -4.66 5.31 -6.17
C GLY A 62 -3.61 4.31 -5.68
N ILE A 63 -3.74 3.07 -6.14
CA ILE A 63 -2.89 1.95 -5.76
C ILE A 63 -2.30 1.27 -6.99
N GLU A 64 -1.16 0.62 -6.79
CA GLU A 64 -0.67 -0.47 -7.63
C GLU A 64 -0.99 -1.80 -6.95
N LEU A 65 -1.45 -2.77 -7.74
CA LEU A 65 -1.90 -4.08 -7.27
C LEU A 65 -1.24 -5.19 -8.10
N ALA A 66 -0.61 -6.15 -7.43
CA ALA A 66 -0.14 -7.37 -8.06
C ALA A 66 -0.49 -8.59 -7.21
N VAL A 67 -1.17 -9.56 -7.81
CA VAL A 67 -1.41 -10.87 -7.21
C VAL A 67 -0.45 -11.86 -7.84
N ILE A 68 0.33 -12.55 -7.00
CA ILE A 68 1.31 -13.55 -7.43
C ILE A 68 0.80 -14.93 -7.10
N TYR A 69 0.71 -15.74 -8.15
CA TYR A 69 0.43 -17.16 -8.05
C TYR A 69 1.77 -17.89 -7.96
N PRO A 70 1.96 -18.79 -6.98
CA PRO A 70 2.99 -19.79 -7.16
C PRO A 70 2.59 -20.57 -8.41
N GLU A 71 3.48 -20.62 -9.41
CA GLU A 71 3.24 -21.50 -10.55
C GLU A 71 3.01 -22.93 -10.03
N GLU A 72 2.16 -23.71 -10.70
CA GLU A 72 1.99 -25.14 -10.46
C GLU A 72 3.28 -25.89 -10.87
N GLY A 73 4.38 -25.63 -10.16
CA GLY A 73 5.72 -26.09 -10.49
C GLY A 73 6.28 -27.00 -9.41
N ALA A 74 5.57 -28.08 -9.05
CA ALA A 74 6.14 -29.27 -8.39
C ALA A 74 5.07 -30.36 -8.23
N GLY A 75 4.65 -30.94 -9.36
CA GLY A 75 3.67 -32.03 -9.34
C GLY A 75 3.00 -32.24 -10.68
N SER A 76 3.79 -32.47 -11.71
CA SER A 76 3.45 -33.36 -12.81
C SER A 76 3.09 -34.74 -12.24
N VAL A 77 1.94 -34.84 -11.56
CA VAL A 77 1.28 -36.12 -11.35
C VAL A 77 0.68 -36.44 -12.70
N ALA A 78 1.38 -37.29 -13.45
CA ALA A 78 0.89 -37.88 -14.68
C ALA A 78 -0.61 -38.19 -14.55
N ALA A 79 -1.39 -37.54 -15.41
CA ALA A 79 -2.85 -37.49 -15.38
C ALA A 79 -3.47 -38.84 -15.77
N ASN A 80 -3.30 -39.85 -14.92
CA ASN A 80 -3.89 -41.19 -15.14
C ASN A 80 -4.93 -41.58 -14.09
N ASN A 81 -5.24 -40.74 -13.09
CA ASN A 81 -6.18 -41.09 -12.02
C ASN A 81 -7.21 -39.97 -11.77
N ALA A 82 -8.49 -40.25 -12.03
CA ALA A 82 -9.63 -39.35 -11.77
C ALA A 82 -9.68 -38.83 -10.32
N VAL A 83 -9.16 -39.61 -9.36
CA VAL A 83 -9.05 -39.24 -7.94
C VAL A 83 -8.06 -38.09 -7.70
N ALA A 84 -6.98 -37.99 -8.49
CA ALA A 84 -5.99 -36.92 -8.36
C ALA A 84 -6.55 -35.57 -8.85
N SER A 85 -7.32 -35.59 -9.93
CA SER A 85 -8.01 -34.39 -10.44
C SER A 85 -9.08 -33.88 -9.48
N LEU A 86 -9.82 -34.80 -8.83
CA LEU A 86 -10.80 -34.42 -7.81
C LEU A 86 -10.11 -33.79 -6.59
N LYS A 87 -9.03 -34.40 -6.10
CA LYS A 87 -8.23 -33.83 -4.98
C LYS A 87 -7.66 -32.46 -5.31
N LYS A 88 -7.15 -32.21 -6.52
CA LYS A 88 -6.70 -30.88 -6.95
C LYS A 88 -7.84 -29.86 -6.94
N MET A 89 -9.03 -30.21 -7.42
CA MET A 89 -10.21 -29.34 -7.34
C MET A 89 -10.59 -29.00 -5.89
N PHE A 90 -10.62 -30.00 -5.01
CA PHE A 90 -10.94 -29.78 -3.59
C PHE A 90 -9.88 -28.91 -2.89
N VAL A 91 -8.59 -29.15 -3.16
CA VAL A 91 -7.49 -28.35 -2.61
C VAL A 91 -7.54 -26.91 -3.11
N ASN A 92 -7.77 -26.69 -4.41
CA ASN A 92 -7.90 -25.33 -4.95
C ASN A 92 -9.15 -24.62 -4.44
N TYR A 93 -10.25 -25.33 -4.19
CA TYR A 93 -11.47 -24.73 -3.66
C TYR A 93 -11.35 -24.35 -2.17
N PHE A 94 -10.70 -25.18 -1.35
CA PHE A 94 -10.55 -24.93 0.09
C PHE A 94 -9.32 -24.09 0.48
N LEU A 95 -8.19 -24.28 -0.21
CA LEU A 95 -6.91 -23.63 0.09
C LEU A 95 -6.51 -22.56 -0.94
N GLY A 96 -7.26 -22.42 -2.04
CA GLY A 96 -6.87 -21.60 -3.19
C GLY A 96 -6.41 -20.21 -2.79
N ASP A 97 -7.19 -19.48 -2.00
CA ASP A 97 -6.89 -18.09 -1.65
C ASP A 97 -5.83 -17.94 -0.55
N ARG A 98 -5.42 -19.03 0.10
CA ARG A 98 -4.34 -19.03 1.10
C ARG A 98 -2.97 -19.25 0.47
N ILE A 99 -2.92 -19.74 -0.77
CA ILE A 99 -1.70 -20.07 -1.49
C ILE A 99 -1.34 -18.92 -2.44
N GLY A 100 -0.22 -18.24 -2.14
CA GLY A 100 0.30 -17.09 -2.87
C GLY A 100 0.40 -15.84 -2.01
N PHE A 101 0.60 -14.70 -2.66
CA PHE A 101 0.68 -13.40 -2.00
C PHE A 101 0.14 -12.28 -2.89
N THR A 102 -0.33 -11.23 -2.25
CA THR A 102 -0.86 -10.03 -2.90
C THR A 102 -0.04 -8.82 -2.46
N ILE A 103 0.35 -7.99 -3.40
CA ILE A 103 1.09 -6.75 -3.15
C ILE A 103 0.18 -5.58 -3.48
N VAL A 104 0.04 -4.66 -2.54
CA VAL A 104 -0.70 -3.40 -2.70
C VAL A 104 0.19 -2.26 -2.27
N GLY A 105 0.38 -1.24 -3.10
CA GLY A 105 1.14 -0.05 -2.71
C GLY A 105 0.54 1.22 -3.30
N PRO A 106 0.89 2.41 -2.79
CA PRO A 106 0.31 3.65 -3.28
C PRO A 106 0.97 4.09 -4.60
N ALA A 107 0.15 4.50 -5.58
CA ALA A 107 0.59 4.80 -6.95
C ALA A 107 1.43 6.08 -7.09
N ASN A 108 1.43 6.94 -6.05
CA ASN A 108 2.34 8.09 -5.98
C ASN A 108 3.81 7.65 -5.82
N ILE A 109 4.07 6.48 -5.24
CA ILE A 109 5.40 5.98 -4.88
C ILE A 109 5.75 4.73 -5.70
N VAL A 110 4.86 3.75 -5.75
CA VAL A 110 5.04 2.52 -6.54
C VAL A 110 4.67 2.81 -7.98
N LYS A 111 5.57 2.51 -8.90
CA LYS A 111 5.38 2.72 -10.34
C LYS A 111 5.05 1.47 -11.11
N ASP A 112 5.67 0.37 -10.70
CA ASP A 112 5.46 -0.93 -11.31
C ASP A 112 5.80 -2.03 -10.31
N ILE A 113 5.05 -3.13 -10.38
CA ILE A 113 5.27 -4.35 -9.61
C ILE A 113 5.48 -5.48 -10.61
N LYS A 114 6.73 -5.96 -10.73
CA LYS A 114 7.03 -7.08 -11.62
C LYS A 114 6.60 -8.38 -10.97
N LYS A 115 5.76 -9.13 -11.68
CA LYS A 115 5.24 -10.42 -11.23
C LYS A 115 6.25 -11.51 -11.49
N ASP A 116 6.97 -11.93 -10.44
CA ASP A 116 7.84 -13.10 -10.48
C ASP A 116 7.56 -13.96 -9.25
N PRO A 117 7.19 -15.25 -9.40
CA PRO A 117 6.90 -16.13 -8.27
C PRO A 117 8.13 -16.43 -7.40
N ASN A 118 9.34 -16.22 -7.92
CA ASN A 118 10.60 -16.54 -7.23
C ASN A 118 11.26 -15.31 -6.59
N LYS A 119 10.78 -14.08 -6.86
CA LYS A 119 11.32 -12.84 -6.31
C LYS A 119 10.31 -11.70 -6.32
N ILE A 120 10.36 -10.84 -5.31
CA ILE A 120 9.56 -9.62 -5.26
C ILE A 120 10.42 -8.45 -5.75
N GLN A 121 9.96 -7.74 -6.78
CA GLN A 121 10.64 -6.55 -7.32
C GLN A 121 9.66 -5.38 -7.46
N LEU A 122 10.05 -4.21 -6.96
CA LEU A 122 9.26 -2.98 -6.94
C LEU A 122 10.08 -1.85 -7.56
N PHE A 123 9.48 -1.08 -8.45
CA PHE A 123 10.07 0.18 -8.92
C PHE A 123 9.40 1.35 -8.18
N THR A 124 10.20 2.15 -7.46
CA THR A 124 9.69 3.23 -6.59
C THR A 124 10.31 4.57 -6.94
N GLU A 125 9.55 5.66 -6.84
CA GLU A 125 10.06 7.04 -6.93
C GLU A 125 10.29 7.68 -5.55
N GLU A 126 11.18 8.65 -5.50
CA GLU A 126 11.44 9.43 -4.28
C GLU A 126 10.25 10.35 -3.98
N SER A 127 9.61 10.14 -2.82
CA SER A 127 8.45 10.94 -2.40
C SER A 127 8.87 12.37 -2.07
N LYS A 128 8.40 13.34 -2.89
CA LYS A 128 8.71 14.78 -2.75
C LYS A 128 8.09 15.45 -1.51
N ASN A 129 7.34 14.72 -0.67
CA ASN A 129 6.60 15.29 0.46
C ASN A 129 7.43 15.53 1.74
N GLY A 130 8.74 15.23 1.72
CA GLY A 130 9.64 15.55 2.82
C GLY A 130 10.34 16.90 2.65
N LYS A 131 9.92 17.91 3.45
CA LYS A 131 10.60 19.21 3.72
C LYS A 131 10.18 20.42 2.87
N LYS A 132 8.98 20.96 3.15
CA LYS A 132 8.81 22.42 3.25
C LYS A 132 8.95 22.85 4.72
N LYS A 133 10.17 22.84 5.25
CA LYS A 133 10.48 23.67 6.43
C LYS A 133 10.44 25.12 5.94
N LYS A 134 9.36 25.85 6.27
CA LYS A 134 9.31 27.30 6.18
C LYS A 134 10.40 27.88 7.09
N ASN A 135 11.59 28.13 6.56
CA ASN A 135 12.47 29.15 7.10
C ASN A 135 12.39 30.34 6.15
N GLY A 136 11.30 31.09 6.31
CA GLY A 136 11.12 32.40 5.71
C GLY A 136 11.94 33.44 6.48
N ASN A 137 12.75 34.16 5.71
CA ASN A 137 13.60 35.30 6.05
C ASN A 137 12.95 36.40 6.90
N GLY A 138 13.80 37.10 7.66
CA GLY A 138 13.51 38.42 8.20
C GLY A 138 14.64 39.03 9.03
N LYS A 139 15.83 39.23 8.46
CA LYS A 139 16.79 40.22 8.99
C LYS A 139 16.37 41.61 8.50
N SER A 140 16.00 42.53 9.38
CA SER A 140 16.34 43.95 9.22
C SER A 140 16.35 44.68 10.57
N ASN A 141 17.46 45.40 10.78
CA ASN A 141 17.68 46.35 11.85
C ASN A 141 16.67 47.51 11.81
N GLY A 142 16.20 47.95 12.97
CA GLY A 142 15.34 49.13 13.14
C GLY A 142 15.52 49.77 14.51
N ASN A 143 16.69 50.39 14.70
CA ASN A 143 17.01 51.53 15.55
C ASN A 143 15.94 51.97 16.59
N SER A 144 16.13 51.62 17.88
CA SER A 144 15.44 52.27 18.99
C SER A 144 16.20 53.53 19.38
N LYS A 145 15.69 54.69 18.96
CA LYS A 145 16.06 56.00 19.52
C LYS A 145 14.81 56.84 19.81
N ASN A 146 14.90 57.51 20.96
CA ASN A 146 14.09 58.62 21.47
C ASN A 146 12.72 58.34 22.11
N LYS A 147 12.76 58.01 23.41
CA LYS A 147 11.80 58.57 24.37
C LYS A 147 12.33 59.93 24.83
N ASN A 148 11.68 61.01 24.38
CA ASN A 148 11.78 62.32 25.02
C ASN A 148 11.17 62.22 26.42
N GLY A 149 12.04 62.21 27.44
CA GLY A 149 11.68 62.52 28.82
C GLY A 149 11.59 64.02 28.97
N ASN A 150 10.36 64.52 29.06
CA ASN A 150 10.03 65.89 29.39
C ASN A 150 10.16 66.07 30.91
N ASN A 151 11.26 66.67 31.38
CA ASN A 151 11.44 67.09 32.78
C ASN A 151 11.93 68.54 32.82
N ASN A 152 10.99 69.44 33.11
CA ASN A 152 11.00 70.39 34.24
C ASN A 152 10.27 71.69 33.87
N LYS A 153 9.14 71.88 34.55
CA LYS A 153 8.62 73.17 34.93
C LYS A 153 9.15 73.51 36.33
N ASP A 154 9.30 74.81 36.53
CA ASP A 154 9.46 75.56 37.78
C ASP A 154 10.89 75.63 38.38
#